data_AF-A0A5M3W576-F1
#
_entry.id   AF-A0A5M3W576-F1
#
_cell.length_a   1.000
_cell.length_b   1.000
_cell.length_c   1.000
_cell.angle_alpha   90.00
_cell.angle_beta   90.00
_cell.angle_gamma   90.00
#
_symmetry.space_group_name_H-M   'P 1'
#
loop_
_entity.id
_entity.type
_entity.pdbx_description
1 polymer ?
#
loop_
_entity_poly.entity_id
_entity_poly.type
_entity_poly.pdbx_seq_one_letter_code
_entity_poly.pdbx_strand_id
1 'polypeptide(L)'
;MSRTGWYETQCVSWVAHYDGAGGNPHTLVADPRTCRWTTGVADRSWLAIGVFETSAVAYLLHPEHGASGCAPGSYVVRRQREHNGREARLVVD
;
A
#
# COMPACT_ATOMS: atom_id res chain seq x y z
N MET A 1 -5.15 -22.14 -7.99
CA MET A 1 -6.44 -21.64 -7.45
C MET A 1 -6.33 -20.14 -7.26
N SER A 2 -7.10 -19.34 -8.01
CA SER A 2 -7.25 -17.92 -7.67
C SER A 2 -8.09 -17.82 -6.38
N ARG A 3 -7.63 -17.02 -5.43
CA ARG A 3 -8.46 -16.61 -4.28
C ARG A 3 -9.36 -15.48 -4.79
N THR A 4 -10.68 -15.61 -4.67
CA THR A 4 -11.64 -14.58 -5.07
C THR A 4 -11.28 -13.24 -4.41
N GLY A 5 -11.31 -12.14 -5.19
CA GLY A 5 -10.95 -10.80 -4.71
C GLY A 5 -9.45 -10.48 -4.73
N TRP A 6 -8.59 -11.36 -5.24
CA TRP A 6 -7.18 -11.06 -5.52
C TRP A 6 -6.94 -10.77 -6.99
N TYR A 7 -6.09 -9.79 -7.27
CA TYR A 7 -5.70 -9.35 -8.60
C TYR A 7 -4.20 -9.52 -8.78
N GLU A 8 -3.74 -10.07 -9.90
CA GLU A 8 -2.33 -9.98 -10.28
C GLU A 8 -1.98 -8.52 -10.57
N THR A 9 -0.75 -8.10 -10.29
CA THR A 9 -0.31 -6.75 -10.60
C THR A 9 1.11 -6.69 -11.18
N GLN A 10 1.23 -5.86 -12.21
CA GLN A 10 2.49 -5.27 -12.68
C GLN A 10 2.70 -3.88 -12.05
N CYS A 11 1.60 -3.16 -11.80
CA CYS A 11 1.56 -1.83 -11.21
C CYS A 11 0.20 -1.59 -10.54
N VAL A 12 0.18 -1.09 -9.30
CA VAL A 12 -1.00 -0.45 -8.70
C VAL A 12 -0.60 0.87 -8.07
N SER A 13 -1.35 1.93 -8.35
CA SER A 13 -1.18 3.22 -7.70
C SER A 13 -2.22 3.41 -6.60
N TRP A 14 -1.78 3.85 -5.43
CA TRP A 14 -2.61 4.22 -4.30
C TRP A 14 -2.48 5.73 -4.06
N VAL A 15 -3.58 6.46 -4.11
CA VAL A 15 -3.61 7.86 -3.70
C VAL A 15 -4.19 7.94 -2.30
N ALA A 16 -3.30 8.16 -1.33
CA ALA A 16 -3.72 8.54 0.01
C ALA A 16 -4.11 10.03 -0.02
N HIS A 17 -5.42 10.33 -0.06
CA HIS A 17 -5.93 11.70 -0.07
C HIS A 17 -5.73 12.37 1.31
N TYR A 18 -5.16 13.57 1.28
CA TYR A 18 -5.02 14.50 2.39
C TYR A 18 -6.12 15.58 2.31
N ASP A 19 -6.59 16.06 3.46
CA ASP A 19 -7.63 17.09 3.62
C ASP A 19 -7.11 18.55 3.53
N GLY A 20 -6.48 18.93 2.41
CA GLY A 20 -6.10 20.33 2.11
C GLY A 20 -4.70 20.68 1.57
N ALA A 21 -3.73 19.75 1.42
CA ALA A 21 -2.33 20.09 1.08
C ALA A 21 -1.53 19.02 0.30
N GLY A 22 -2.20 18.17 -0.49
CA GLY A 22 -1.52 17.18 -1.37
C GLY A 22 -1.52 15.76 -0.80
N GLY A 23 -1.85 14.77 -1.64
CA GLY A 23 -1.81 13.36 -1.24
C GLY A 23 -0.38 12.80 -1.28
N ASN A 24 -0.19 11.63 -0.65
CA ASN A 24 1.06 10.85 -0.70
C ASN A 24 0.89 9.69 -1.71
N PRO A 25 1.05 9.91 -3.03
CA PRO A 25 0.83 8.89 -4.04
C PRO A 25 1.97 7.86 -4.04
N HIS A 26 1.69 6.67 -3.54
CA HIS A 26 2.61 5.53 -3.62
C HIS A 26 2.17 4.58 -4.73
N THR A 27 3.11 4.22 -5.60
CA THR A 27 2.87 3.25 -6.69
C THR A 27 3.66 1.97 -6.44
N LEU A 28 2.93 0.87 -6.21
CA LEU A 28 3.49 -0.46 -6.09
C LEU A 28 3.77 -1.03 -7.49
N VAL A 29 5.03 -1.27 -7.81
CA VAL A 29 5.48 -1.88 -9.08
C VAL A 29 6.14 -3.22 -8.81
N ALA A 30 5.86 -4.21 -9.65
CA ALA A 30 6.44 -5.55 -9.53
C ALA A 30 6.54 -6.23 -10.90
N ASP A 31 7.44 -7.22 -11.01
CA ASP A 31 7.58 -8.01 -12.22
C ASP A 31 6.29 -8.81 -12.54
N PRO A 32 5.93 -9.01 -13.82
CA PRO A 32 4.70 -9.69 -14.20
C PRO A 32 4.52 -11.05 -13.53
N ARG A 33 3.36 -11.25 -12.86
CA ARG A 33 2.97 -12.46 -12.11
C ARG A 33 3.80 -12.74 -10.85
N THR A 34 4.66 -11.82 -10.42
CA THR A 34 5.39 -11.97 -9.13
C THR A 34 4.62 -11.37 -7.95
N CYS A 35 3.72 -10.42 -8.19
CA CYS A 35 2.92 -9.76 -7.17
C CYS A 35 1.41 -9.92 -7.42
N ARG A 36 0.66 -10.09 -6.33
CA ARG A 36 -0.80 -10.06 -6.30
C ARG A 36 -1.28 -9.23 -5.12
N TRP A 37 -2.45 -8.61 -5.24
CA TRP A 37 -2.99 -7.74 -4.21
C TRP A 37 -4.51 -7.88 -4.03
N THR A 38 -5.03 -7.36 -2.92
CA THR A 38 -6.47 -7.28 -2.64
C THR A 38 -6.81 -6.08 -1.77
N THR A 39 -8.00 -5.47 -1.97
CA THR A 39 -8.66 -4.59 -0.99
C THR A 39 -9.45 -5.36 0.09
N GLY A 40 -9.59 -6.68 -0.05
CA GLY A 40 -10.39 -7.55 0.82
C GLY A 40 -9.77 -7.82 2.18
N VAL A 41 -9.33 -6.76 2.86
CA VAL A 41 -8.70 -6.78 4.18
C VAL A 41 -9.56 -6.04 5.19
N ALA A 42 -9.63 -6.58 6.41
CA ALA A 42 -10.18 -5.91 7.56
C ALA A 42 -9.20 -6.05 8.73
N ASP A 43 -8.85 -4.94 9.38
CA ASP A 43 -8.02 -4.91 10.57
C ASP A 43 -8.75 -4.17 11.71
N ARG A 44 -8.41 -4.48 12.96
CA ARG A 44 -9.06 -3.88 14.14
C ARG A 44 -8.88 -2.36 14.23
N SER A 45 -7.87 -1.82 13.55
CA SER A 45 -7.56 -0.40 13.47
C SER A 45 -8.30 0.34 12.36
N TRP A 46 -8.96 -0.35 11.41
CA TRP A 46 -9.56 0.21 10.21
C TRP A 46 -8.59 1.05 9.34
N LEU A 47 -7.32 0.67 9.38
CA LEU A 47 -6.24 1.30 8.64
C LEU A 47 -5.79 0.46 7.44
N ALA A 48 -5.95 -0.85 7.46
CA ALA A 48 -5.60 -1.66 6.29
C ALA A 48 -6.49 -1.25 5.10
N ILE A 49 -5.85 -0.85 4.00
CA ILE A 49 -6.52 -0.51 2.72
C ILE A 49 -6.23 -1.52 1.62
N GLY A 50 -5.18 -2.33 1.81
CA GLY A 50 -4.93 -3.49 0.98
C GLY A 50 -3.88 -4.41 1.58
N VAL A 51 -3.73 -5.57 0.97
CA VAL A 51 -2.62 -6.50 1.21
C VAL A 51 -2.03 -6.82 -0.15
N PHE A 52 -0.70 -6.90 -0.24
CA PHE A 52 -0.03 -7.53 -1.36
C PHE A 52 0.86 -8.69 -0.91
N GLU A 53 0.97 -9.69 -1.78
CA GLU A 53 1.89 -10.80 -1.63
C GLU A 53 2.81 -10.82 -2.84
N THR A 54 4.12 -10.87 -2.62
CA THR A 54 5.13 -10.87 -3.69
C THR A 54 6.11 -12.03 -3.54
N SER A 55 6.44 -12.69 -4.65
CA SER A 55 7.45 -13.76 -4.74
C SER A 55 8.82 -13.27 -5.21
N ALA A 56 8.90 -12.04 -5.70
CA ALA A 56 10.12 -11.33 -6.06
C ALA A 56 10.22 -10.00 -5.28
N VAL A 57 11.23 -9.18 -5.57
CA VAL A 57 11.28 -7.81 -5.03
C VAL A 57 10.19 -6.98 -5.71
N ALA A 58 9.30 -6.38 -4.90
CA ALA A 58 8.38 -5.34 -5.36
C ALA A 58 8.92 -3.97 -4.90
N TYR A 59 8.56 -2.89 -5.61
CA TYR A 59 9.00 -1.54 -5.31
C TYR A 59 7.82 -0.63 -4.98
N LEU A 60 7.90 0.10 -3.87
CA LEU A 60 7.04 1.23 -3.57
C LEU A 60 7.72 2.50 -4.08
N LEU A 61 7.16 3.10 -5.13
CA LEU A 61 7.62 4.34 -5.73
C LEU A 61 6.88 5.53 -5.11
N HIS A 62 7.62 6.49 -4.58
CA HIS A 62 7.12 7.82 -4.23
C HIS A 62 7.82 8.89 -5.09
N PRO A 63 7.10 9.89 -5.63
CA PRO A 63 7.71 10.93 -6.48
C PRO A 63 8.84 11.72 -5.81
N GLU A 64 8.80 11.87 -4.49
CA GLU A 64 9.72 12.75 -3.75
C GLU A 64 11.02 12.07 -3.30
N HIS A 65 10.97 10.76 -3.00
CA HIS A 65 12.11 10.01 -2.43
C HIS A 65 12.42 8.69 -3.15
N GLY A 66 11.84 8.45 -4.33
CA GLY A 66 12.20 7.33 -5.19
C GLY A 66 11.60 6.00 -4.76
N ALA A 67 12.41 4.93 -4.78
CA ALA A 67 11.95 3.54 -4.67
C ALA A 67 12.39 2.87 -3.38
N SER A 68 11.44 2.35 -2.60
CA SER A 68 11.68 1.44 -1.47
C SER A 68 11.41 0.00 -1.90
N GLY A 69 12.38 -0.90 -1.69
CA GLY A 69 12.27 -2.31 -2.06
C GLY A 69 11.64 -3.19 -0.97
N CYS A 70 10.61 -3.94 -1.31
CA CYS A 70 9.97 -4.97 -0.49
C CYS A 70 10.44 -6.35 -0.94
N ALA A 71 11.09 -7.10 -0.05
CA ALA A 71 11.53 -8.47 -0.29
C ALA A 71 10.34 -9.45 -0.52
N PRO A 72 10.56 -10.69 -0.99
CA PRO A 72 9.50 -11.69 -1.08
C PRO A 72 8.77 -11.90 0.26
N GLY A 73 7.44 -11.83 0.26
CA GLY A 73 6.64 -11.87 1.48
C GLY A 73 5.21 -11.35 1.32
N SER A 74 4.55 -11.12 2.46
CA SER A 74 3.18 -10.60 2.57
C SER A 74 3.17 -9.28 3.33
N TYR A 75 2.57 -8.24 2.75
CA TYR A 75 2.63 -6.86 3.22
C TYR A 75 1.23 -6.27 3.35
N VAL A 76 0.97 -5.53 4.43
CA VAL A 76 -0.28 -4.80 4.64
C VAL A 76 -0.05 -3.33 4.30
N VAL A 77 -0.74 -2.82 3.30
CA VAL A 77 -0.75 -1.39 2.98
C VAL A 77 -1.69 -0.71 3.96
N ARG A 78 -1.18 0.24 4.74
CA ARG A 78 -1.94 0.89 5.81
C ARG A 78 -2.12 2.36 5.56
N ARG A 79 -3.34 2.81 5.80
CA ARG A 79 -3.63 4.20 6.11
C ARG A 79 -2.70 4.65 7.22
N GLN A 80 -2.24 5.87 7.02
CA GLN A 80 -3.02 6.87 7.69
C GLN A 80 -2.64 7.01 9.19
N ARG A 81 -1.37 7.14 9.63
CA ARG A 81 -0.83 7.47 11.00
C ARG A 81 -0.35 8.92 11.30
N GLU A 82 -0.99 9.77 12.11
CA GLU A 82 -0.33 10.97 12.73
C GLU A 82 -0.98 11.33 14.08
N HIS A 83 -0.28 12.02 14.99
CA HIS A 83 -0.87 12.46 16.26
C HIS A 83 -0.28 13.81 16.73
N ASN A 84 -0.93 14.91 16.35
CA ASN A 84 -0.56 16.27 16.78
C ASN A 84 -1.14 16.61 18.16
N GLY A 85 -0.70 15.88 19.20
CA GLY A 85 -0.84 16.22 20.63
C GLY A 85 -2.25 16.30 21.26
N ARG A 86 -3.31 16.47 20.45
CA ARG A 86 -4.72 16.51 20.85
C ARG A 86 -5.68 15.84 19.86
N GLU A 87 -5.24 15.56 18.64
CA GLU A 87 -6.07 14.93 17.60
C GLU A 87 -5.36 13.73 16.96
N ALA A 88 -6.00 12.57 17.02
CA ALA A 88 -5.52 11.33 16.42
C ALA A 88 -5.81 11.31 14.91
N ARG A 89 -4.94 11.97 14.15
CA ARG A 89 -4.95 12.10 12.69
C ARG A 89 -4.56 10.80 11.97
N LEU A 90 -4.85 10.73 10.68
CA LEU A 90 -4.39 9.67 9.80
C LEU A 90 -3.34 10.22 8.76
N VAL A 91 -2.00 9.93 8.81
CA VAL A 91 -0.79 10.32 7.95
C VAL A 91 0.15 9.32 7.12
N VAL A 92 -0.12 8.01 6.90
CA VAL A 92 0.60 6.93 6.07
C VAL A 92 2.04 6.44 6.34
N ASP A 93 2.28 5.16 5.93
CA ASP A 93 3.47 4.58 5.23
C ASP A 93 3.04 3.31 4.45
#